data_AF-A0A4R8K0I7-F1
#
_entry.id   AF-A0A4R8K0I7-F1
#
_cell.length_a   1.000
_cell.length_b   1.000
_cell.length_c   1.000
_cell.angle_alpha   90.00
_cell.angle_beta   90.00
_cell.angle_gamma   90.00
#
_symmetry.space_group_name_H-M   'P 1'
#
loop_
_entity.id
_entity.type
_entity.pdbx_description
1 polymer ?
#
loop_
_entity_poly.entity_id
_entity_poly.type
_entity_poly.pdbx_seq_one_letter_code
_entity_poly.pdbx_strand_id
1 'polypeptide(L)'
;MELLNPTLKIFAGYVNRELAQYNFTLISPYLAERRAPGIRQGVLLGVDVVADVVCTAVRTYSAFTHELDDGPTATQLETSDVVAGVVSGSLGSWGGDLRCPLRMVTESLLPDLLRYGTVDAIVAEVERYPGSAGRHIGSSPIAATFNLAHCLETIGRLSDAKVLYLETAERLKQGHDVLARAYADAARRRVEALHRADVKGGVSAKSGDVTHNVYDQLELSDEDEALRPFYSGLLRYLKNAGENPATSYPSLLFRAMDELYETGPRPGFWKSVTSRAIMSVVKTYARDFERQMTALSPTELEEYVADLELGLQMRVFDETCAERLLALTPGARPETREDVYEWLLTDFDRRGEEDKSDYLERDGFKGADAVIAAMALLSNSTRTS
;
A
#
# COMPACT_ATOMS: atom_id res chain seq x y z
N MET A 1 10.14 24.10 -33.73
CA MET A 1 10.28 22.63 -33.65
C MET A 1 11.72 22.17 -33.38
N GLU A 2 12.75 22.78 -33.97
CA GLU A 2 14.15 22.33 -33.78
C GLU A 2 14.64 22.34 -32.31
N LEU A 3 14.12 23.27 -31.48
CA LEU A 3 14.45 23.36 -30.06
C LEU A 3 13.79 22.30 -29.16
N LEU A 4 12.78 21.57 -29.63
CA LEU A 4 12.10 20.54 -28.82
C LEU A 4 12.88 19.23 -28.74
N ASN A 5 13.64 18.89 -29.78
CA ASN A 5 14.32 17.60 -29.87
C ASN A 5 15.39 17.40 -28.77
N PRO A 6 16.23 18.40 -28.43
CA PRO A 6 17.18 18.27 -27.31
C PRO A 6 16.48 18.05 -25.96
N THR A 7 15.41 18.79 -25.67
CA THR A 7 14.67 18.70 -24.41
C THR A 7 14.03 17.32 -24.22
N LEU A 8 13.42 16.80 -25.28
CA LEU A 8 12.84 15.45 -25.30
C LEU A 8 13.90 14.36 -25.04
N LYS A 9 15.08 14.49 -25.66
CA LYS A 9 16.20 13.56 -25.43
C LYS A 9 16.71 13.61 -23.99
N ILE A 10 16.80 14.80 -23.40
CA ILE A 10 17.18 14.97 -21.99
C ILE A 10 16.17 14.28 -21.08
N PHE A 11 14.87 14.49 -21.31
CA PHE A 11 13.82 13.87 -20.52
C PHE A 11 13.83 12.34 -20.65
N ALA A 12 13.89 11.80 -21.86
CA ALA A 12 13.99 10.35 -22.07
C ALA A 12 15.24 9.74 -21.38
N GLY A 13 16.38 10.43 -21.48
CA GLY A 13 17.61 10.02 -20.78
C GLY A 13 17.49 10.07 -19.25
N TYR A 14 16.75 11.04 -18.72
CA TYR A 14 16.42 11.10 -17.30
C TYR A 14 15.53 9.94 -16.86
N VAL A 15 14.46 9.65 -17.59
CA VAL A 15 13.54 8.54 -17.29
C VAL A 15 14.31 7.22 -17.25
N ASN A 16 15.15 6.96 -18.24
CA ASN A 16 15.91 5.71 -18.33
C ASN A 16 16.97 5.54 -17.24
N ARG A 17 17.59 6.63 -16.77
CA ARG A 17 18.66 6.57 -15.76
C ARG A 17 18.13 6.64 -14.34
N GLU A 18 17.19 7.55 -14.08
CA GLU A 18 16.77 7.89 -12.72
C GLU A 18 15.44 7.24 -12.35
N LEU A 19 14.47 7.17 -13.27
CA LEU A 19 13.12 6.71 -12.94
C LEU A 19 12.89 5.22 -13.20
N ALA A 20 13.64 4.61 -14.12
CA ALA A 20 13.48 3.21 -14.51
C ALA A 20 13.63 2.24 -13.31
N GLN A 21 14.53 2.54 -12.37
CA GLN A 21 14.72 1.78 -11.13
C GLN A 21 13.47 1.74 -10.23
N TYR A 22 12.52 2.66 -10.44
CA TYR A 22 11.25 2.73 -9.72
C TYR A 22 10.05 2.32 -10.57
N ASN A 23 10.29 1.56 -11.65
CA ASN A 23 9.30 1.04 -12.59
C ASN A 23 8.54 2.11 -13.40
N PHE A 24 9.10 3.30 -13.56
CA PHE A 24 8.56 4.26 -14.52
C PHE A 24 8.95 3.87 -15.94
N THR A 25 7.99 3.96 -16.84
CA THR A 25 8.17 3.74 -18.27
C THR A 25 7.72 4.96 -19.05
N LEU A 26 8.43 5.26 -20.15
CA LEU A 26 8.07 6.37 -21.02
C LEU A 26 6.83 5.99 -21.84
N ILE A 27 5.68 6.60 -21.55
CA ILE A 27 4.40 6.37 -22.23
C ILE A 27 4.26 7.25 -23.47
N SER A 28 4.80 8.47 -23.40
CA SER A 28 4.91 9.38 -24.53
C SER A 28 6.20 10.19 -24.41
N PRO A 29 6.64 10.93 -25.45
CA PRO A 29 7.85 11.75 -25.36
C PRO A 29 7.87 12.73 -24.18
N TYR A 30 6.70 13.08 -23.63
CA TYR A 30 6.55 14.04 -22.53
C TYR A 30 6.13 13.39 -21.21
N LEU A 31 5.83 12.08 -21.20
CA LEU A 31 5.20 11.45 -20.04
C LEU A 31 5.87 10.13 -19.70
N ALA A 32 6.36 10.03 -18.47
CA ALA A 32 6.73 8.77 -17.86
C ALA A 32 5.71 8.39 -16.78
N GLU A 33 5.22 7.15 -16.79
CA GLU A 33 4.30 6.64 -15.78
C GLU A 33 4.81 5.35 -15.15
N ARG A 34 4.48 5.15 -13.87
CA ARG A 34 4.41 3.84 -13.23
C ARG A 34 2.99 3.56 -12.79
N ARG A 35 2.64 2.29 -12.64
CA ARG A 35 1.29 1.84 -12.27
C ARG A 35 1.35 0.90 -11.07
N ALA A 36 0.40 1.07 -10.17
CA ALA A 36 0.10 0.17 -9.08
C ALA A 36 -1.43 -0.04 -9.02
N PRO A 37 -1.93 -1.06 -8.31
CA PRO A 37 -3.37 -1.25 -8.13
C PRO A 37 -4.04 0.03 -7.57
N GLY A 38 -5.08 0.51 -8.27
CA GLY A 38 -5.84 1.71 -7.88
C GLY A 38 -5.16 3.06 -8.17
N ILE A 39 -3.91 3.09 -8.63
CA ILE A 39 -3.17 4.35 -8.79
C ILE A 39 -2.14 4.31 -9.94
N ARG A 40 -2.04 5.42 -10.67
CA ARG A 40 -0.97 5.74 -11.62
C ARG A 40 -0.20 6.91 -11.10
N GLN A 41 1.11 6.88 -11.26
CA GLN A 41 1.95 8.02 -10.92
C GLN A 41 2.79 8.38 -12.12
N GLY A 42 2.98 9.67 -12.33
CA GLY A 42 3.70 10.12 -13.51
C GLY A 42 4.58 11.34 -13.27
N VAL A 43 5.56 11.46 -14.15
CA VAL A 43 6.41 12.62 -14.32
C VAL A 43 6.13 13.17 -15.73
N LEU A 44 5.63 14.39 -15.78
CA LEU A 44 5.18 15.05 -17.01
C LEU A 44 6.09 16.24 -17.33
N LEU A 45 6.64 16.25 -18.53
CA LEU A 45 7.35 17.37 -19.13
C LEU A 45 6.36 18.29 -19.87
N GLY A 46 6.27 19.55 -19.44
CA GLY A 46 5.65 20.64 -20.19
C GLY A 46 6.70 21.48 -20.89
N VAL A 47 6.40 21.91 -22.13
CA VAL A 47 7.23 22.85 -22.90
C VAL A 47 6.31 23.89 -23.50
N ASP A 48 6.45 25.12 -23.03
CA ASP A 48 5.65 26.27 -23.47
C ASP A 48 6.57 27.34 -24.05
N VAL A 49 6.02 28.22 -24.90
CA VAL A 49 6.73 29.41 -25.40
C VAL A 49 5.95 30.63 -24.97
N VAL A 50 6.53 31.43 -24.08
CA VAL A 50 5.91 32.64 -23.54
C VAL A 50 6.78 33.83 -23.92
N ALA A 51 6.23 34.74 -24.74
CA ALA A 51 6.94 35.92 -25.24
C ALA A 51 8.33 35.57 -25.84
N ASP A 52 8.36 34.58 -26.75
CA ASP A 52 9.55 34.05 -27.42
C ASP A 52 10.60 33.39 -26.50
N VAL A 53 10.28 33.21 -25.21
CA VAL A 53 11.11 32.45 -24.27
C VAL A 53 10.54 31.05 -24.12
N VAL A 54 11.40 30.03 -24.33
CA VAL A 54 11.03 28.64 -24.05
C VAL A 54 11.03 28.42 -22.54
N CYS A 55 9.88 27.98 -22.03
CA CYS A 55 9.65 27.60 -20.65
C CYS A 55 9.52 26.08 -20.60
N THR A 56 10.30 25.43 -19.75
CA THR A 56 10.17 23.99 -19.50
C THR A 56 9.71 23.78 -18.07
N ALA A 57 8.69 22.94 -17.89
CA ALA A 57 8.19 22.56 -16.58
C ALA A 57 8.20 21.04 -16.44
N VAL A 58 8.47 20.55 -15.24
CA VAL A 58 8.31 19.13 -14.87
C VAL A 58 7.31 19.06 -13.73
N ARG A 59 6.32 18.19 -13.89
CA ARG A 59 5.24 18.00 -12.93
C ARG A 59 5.21 16.54 -12.49
N THR A 60 4.92 16.33 -11.22
CA THR A 60 4.65 15.00 -10.68
C THR A 60 3.17 14.90 -10.33
N TYR A 61 2.56 13.75 -10.59
CA TYR A 61 1.16 13.52 -10.25
C TYR A 61 0.90 12.09 -9.80
N SER A 62 -0.20 11.95 -9.07
CA SER A 62 -0.86 10.69 -8.72
C SER A 62 -2.28 10.75 -9.25
N ALA A 63 -2.70 9.79 -10.07
CA ALA A 63 -4.06 9.69 -10.60
C ALA A 63 -4.67 8.35 -10.19
N PHE A 64 -5.92 8.35 -9.74
CA PHE A 64 -6.59 7.15 -9.27
C PHE A 64 -7.27 6.42 -10.44
N THR A 65 -7.09 5.10 -10.54
CA THR A 65 -7.57 4.32 -11.70
C THR A 65 -9.03 3.92 -11.56
N HIS A 66 -9.93 4.90 -11.49
CA HIS A 66 -11.38 4.70 -11.51
C HIS A 66 -12.01 5.27 -12.79
N GLU A 67 -13.33 5.20 -12.92
CA GLU A 67 -14.08 5.61 -14.11
C GLU A 67 -14.05 7.12 -14.42
N LEU A 68 -13.47 7.91 -13.53
CA LEU A 68 -13.22 9.35 -13.70
C LEU A 68 -11.72 9.62 -13.78
N ASP A 69 -10.90 8.59 -13.97
CA ASP A 69 -9.46 8.72 -14.16
C ASP A 69 -9.18 9.67 -15.32
N ASP A 70 -8.69 10.84 -14.97
CA ASP A 70 -8.40 11.96 -15.85
C ASP A 70 -6.89 12.24 -15.89
N GLY A 71 -6.08 11.28 -15.45
CA GLY A 71 -4.63 11.38 -15.53
C GLY A 71 -4.22 11.82 -16.95
N PRO A 72 -3.21 12.70 -17.07
CA PRO A 72 -2.94 13.44 -18.29
C PRO A 72 -2.89 12.54 -19.52
N THR A 73 -3.81 12.75 -20.47
CA THR A 73 -3.69 12.15 -21.80
C THR A 73 -2.68 12.96 -22.61
N ALA A 74 -2.05 12.34 -23.62
CA ALA A 74 -1.07 13.02 -24.48
C ALA A 74 -1.64 14.29 -25.18
N THR A 75 -2.96 14.49 -25.16
CA THR A 75 -3.69 15.60 -25.78
C THR A 75 -4.33 16.59 -24.80
N GLN A 76 -4.35 16.34 -23.48
CA GLN A 76 -5.02 17.19 -22.47
C GLN A 76 -4.04 17.87 -21.50
N LEU A 77 -2.85 18.23 -21.98
CA LEU A 77 -1.73 18.70 -21.16
C LEU A 77 -1.82 20.20 -20.79
N GLU A 78 -2.97 20.67 -20.32
CA GLU A 78 -3.08 21.95 -19.61
C GLU A 78 -3.36 21.71 -18.12
N THR A 79 -2.49 22.23 -17.29
CA THR A 79 -2.26 21.75 -15.92
C THR A 79 -3.19 22.33 -14.87
N SER A 80 -4.33 22.87 -15.29
CA SER A 80 -5.43 23.29 -14.41
C SER A 80 -6.51 22.21 -14.24
N ASP A 81 -6.51 21.17 -15.07
CA ASP A 81 -7.70 20.32 -15.27
C ASP A 81 -7.51 18.88 -14.78
N VAL A 82 -6.55 18.63 -13.88
CA VAL A 82 -6.53 17.36 -13.12
C VAL A 82 -7.58 17.47 -12.03
N VAL A 83 -8.78 17.03 -12.39
CA VAL A 83 -10.03 16.99 -11.68
C VAL A 83 -10.13 15.80 -10.72
N ALA A 84 -9.51 14.64 -11.03
CA ALA A 84 -9.55 13.42 -10.21
C ALA A 84 -8.18 12.94 -9.73
N GLY A 85 -7.08 13.37 -10.34
CA GLY A 85 -5.73 13.20 -9.80
C GLY A 85 -5.26 14.29 -8.82
N VAL A 86 -4.04 14.12 -8.33
CA VAL A 86 -3.33 15.04 -7.44
C VAL A 86 -2.00 15.41 -8.07
N VAL A 87 -1.77 16.69 -8.28
CA VAL A 87 -0.46 17.20 -8.67
C VAL A 87 0.38 17.35 -7.40
N SER A 88 1.40 16.52 -7.26
CA SER A 88 2.28 16.50 -6.09
C SER A 88 3.33 17.61 -6.13
N GLY A 89 3.65 18.14 -7.32
CA GLY A 89 4.50 19.31 -7.47
C GLY A 89 4.76 19.72 -8.92
N SER A 90 5.14 20.97 -9.11
CA SER A 90 5.49 21.56 -10.42
C SER A 90 6.73 22.42 -10.30
N LEU A 91 7.72 22.18 -11.16
CA LEU A 91 9.00 22.87 -11.17
C LEU A 91 9.30 23.38 -12.58
N GLY A 92 9.62 24.66 -12.71
CA GLY A 92 9.82 25.32 -14.00
C GLY A 92 11.20 25.94 -14.14
N SER A 93 11.64 26.11 -15.38
CA SER A 93 12.86 26.81 -15.75
C SER A 93 12.61 27.70 -16.97
N TRP A 94 13.16 28.91 -16.92
CA TRP A 94 13.14 29.86 -18.04
C TRP A 94 14.41 29.67 -18.88
N GLY A 95 14.26 29.72 -20.21
CA GLY A 95 15.39 29.55 -21.13
C GLY A 95 15.67 28.09 -21.53
N GLY A 96 14.75 27.17 -21.23
CA GLY A 96 14.76 25.80 -21.74
C GLY A 96 15.76 24.83 -21.10
N ASP A 97 16.50 25.22 -20.05
CA ASP A 97 17.34 24.28 -19.31
C ASP A 97 16.49 23.40 -18.38
N LEU A 98 16.28 22.16 -18.82
CA LEU A 98 15.50 21.15 -18.13
C LEU A 98 16.26 20.48 -16.97
N ARG A 99 17.60 20.61 -16.88
CA ARG A 99 18.40 19.86 -15.90
C ARG A 99 18.09 20.24 -14.46
N CYS A 100 17.91 21.54 -14.19
CA CYS A 100 17.60 22.02 -12.84
C CYS A 100 16.23 21.51 -12.34
N PRO A 101 15.12 21.65 -13.10
CA PRO A 101 13.85 21.03 -12.74
C PRO A 101 13.93 19.52 -12.52
N LEU A 102 14.63 18.77 -13.37
CA LEU A 102 14.74 17.31 -13.22
C LEU A 102 15.51 16.91 -11.96
N ARG A 103 16.61 17.60 -11.65
CA ARG A 103 17.34 17.38 -10.40
C ARG A 103 16.43 17.64 -9.19
N MET A 104 15.70 18.75 -9.20
CA MET A 104 14.75 19.07 -8.12
C MET A 104 13.61 18.04 -8.01
N VAL A 105 13.13 17.49 -9.13
CA VAL A 105 12.17 16.36 -9.09
C VAL A 105 12.80 15.17 -8.38
N THR A 106 14.04 14.80 -8.71
CA THR A 106 14.73 13.67 -8.08
C THR A 106 14.94 13.88 -6.59
N GLU A 107 15.41 15.07 -6.21
CA GLU A 107 15.81 15.38 -4.83
C GLU A 107 14.64 15.69 -3.91
N SER A 108 13.53 16.24 -4.43
CA SER A 108 12.44 16.77 -3.60
C SER A 108 11.09 16.12 -3.84
N LEU A 109 10.69 15.89 -5.09
CA LEU A 109 9.32 15.43 -5.39
C LEU A 109 9.22 13.90 -5.52
N LEU A 110 10.26 13.26 -6.03
CA LEU A 110 10.30 11.82 -6.24
C LEU A 110 10.23 11.06 -4.92
N PRO A 111 10.94 11.42 -3.82
CA PRO A 111 10.81 10.71 -2.55
C PRO A 111 9.36 10.68 -2.03
N ASP A 112 8.65 11.81 -2.12
CA ASP A 112 7.24 11.89 -1.72
C ASP A 112 6.35 11.06 -2.67
N LEU A 113 6.56 11.14 -3.99
CA LEU A 113 5.84 10.33 -4.97
C LEU A 113 6.06 8.82 -4.72
N LEU A 114 7.28 8.43 -4.33
CA LEU A 114 7.63 7.06 -4.00
C LEU A 114 6.95 6.61 -2.70
N ARG A 115 6.98 7.45 -1.66
CA ARG A 115 6.35 7.19 -0.36
C ARG A 115 4.85 6.89 -0.48
N TYR A 116 4.16 7.58 -1.39
CA TYR A 116 2.73 7.39 -1.64
C TYR A 116 2.44 6.60 -2.91
N GLY A 117 3.32 5.63 -3.22
CA GLY A 117 3.26 4.83 -4.44
C GLY A 117 2.12 3.82 -4.52
N THR A 118 1.42 3.57 -3.42
CA THR A 118 0.31 2.62 -3.32
C THR A 118 -0.91 3.28 -2.69
N VAL A 119 -2.11 2.79 -3.01
CA VAL A 119 -3.35 3.23 -2.38
C VAL A 119 -3.34 3.02 -0.86
N ASP A 120 -2.65 1.99 -0.38
CA ASP A 120 -2.55 1.70 1.05
C ASP A 120 -1.75 2.76 1.80
N ALA A 121 -0.57 3.12 1.28
CA ALA A 121 0.25 4.18 1.87
C ALA A 121 -0.50 5.53 1.89
N ILE A 122 -1.33 5.79 0.88
CA ILE A 122 -2.21 6.97 0.84
C ILE A 122 -3.29 6.90 1.92
N VAL A 123 -3.98 5.76 2.07
CA VAL A 123 -5.01 5.59 3.11
C VAL A 123 -4.41 5.75 4.49
N ALA A 124 -3.29 5.09 4.78
CA ALA A 124 -2.59 5.19 6.06
C ALA A 124 -2.20 6.64 6.41
N GLU A 125 -1.69 7.41 5.44
CA GLU A 125 -1.34 8.82 5.66
C GLU A 125 -2.59 9.69 5.86
N VAL A 126 -3.66 9.46 5.10
CA VAL A 126 -4.94 10.18 5.24
C VAL A 126 -5.57 9.92 6.61
N GLU A 127 -5.55 8.67 7.09
CA GLU A 127 -6.09 8.31 8.40
C GLU A 127 -5.24 8.85 9.54
N ARG A 128 -3.90 8.82 9.38
CA ARG A 128 -2.96 9.39 10.35
C ARG A 128 -3.08 10.92 10.43
N TYR A 129 -3.30 11.60 9.29
CA TYR A 129 -3.36 13.05 9.19
C TYR A 129 -4.54 13.56 8.33
N PRO A 130 -5.80 13.45 8.80
CA PRO A 130 -6.98 13.79 8.01
C PRO A 130 -7.01 15.24 7.50
N GLY A 131 -6.45 16.18 8.26
CA GLY A 131 -6.36 17.60 7.88
C GLY A 131 -5.44 17.86 6.68
N SER A 132 -4.60 16.91 6.30
CA SER A 132 -3.69 17.00 5.15
C SER A 132 -4.14 16.16 3.95
N ALA A 133 -5.25 15.45 4.06
CA ALA A 133 -5.71 14.49 3.07
C ALA A 133 -5.79 15.07 1.65
N GLY A 134 -6.17 16.34 1.50
CA GLY A 134 -6.25 16.98 0.19
C GLY A 134 -4.92 17.04 -0.60
N ARG A 135 -3.78 16.83 0.07
CA ARG A 135 -2.45 16.71 -0.58
C ARG A 135 -2.23 15.36 -1.27
N HIS A 136 -3.00 14.33 -0.92
CA HIS A 136 -2.79 12.96 -1.38
C HIS A 136 -3.96 12.41 -2.18
N ILE A 137 -5.19 12.84 -1.85
CA ILE A 137 -6.43 12.42 -2.53
C ILE A 137 -7.11 13.54 -3.31
N GLY A 138 -6.56 14.76 -3.32
CA GLY A 138 -7.00 15.87 -4.18
C GLY A 138 -7.51 17.07 -3.39
N SER A 139 -7.29 18.27 -3.93
CA SER A 139 -7.61 19.53 -3.22
C SER A 139 -9.10 19.84 -3.19
N SER A 140 -9.88 19.31 -4.13
CA SER A 140 -11.33 19.38 -4.11
C SER A 140 -11.86 18.41 -3.05
N PRO A 141 -12.60 18.87 -2.01
CA PRO A 141 -13.16 17.99 -0.98
C PRO A 141 -14.03 16.86 -1.56
N ILE A 142 -14.63 17.12 -2.71
CA ILE A 142 -15.51 16.19 -3.44
C ILE A 142 -14.68 15.08 -4.09
N ALA A 143 -13.65 15.46 -4.86
CA ALA A 143 -12.73 14.52 -5.48
C ALA A 143 -11.99 13.71 -4.40
N ALA A 144 -11.54 14.37 -3.32
CA ALA A 144 -10.89 13.73 -2.19
C ALA A 144 -11.73 12.60 -1.61
N THR A 145 -12.99 12.88 -1.25
CA THR A 145 -13.87 11.86 -0.64
C THR A 145 -14.10 10.67 -1.59
N PHE A 146 -14.31 10.94 -2.88
CA PHE A 146 -14.46 9.88 -3.89
C PHE A 146 -13.18 9.06 -4.07
N ASN A 147 -12.02 9.72 -4.13
CA ASN A 147 -10.71 9.10 -4.31
C ASN A 147 -10.33 8.25 -3.10
N LEU A 148 -10.64 8.70 -1.88
CA LEU A 148 -10.48 7.90 -0.68
C LEU A 148 -11.39 6.68 -0.69
N ALA A 149 -12.66 6.84 -1.10
CA ALA A 149 -13.58 5.71 -1.27
C ALA A 149 -13.01 4.68 -2.25
N HIS A 150 -12.41 5.15 -3.35
CA HIS A 150 -11.75 4.28 -4.32
C HIS A 150 -10.51 3.57 -3.76
N CYS A 151 -9.70 4.28 -2.97
CA CYS A 151 -8.54 3.66 -2.32
C CYS A 151 -8.98 2.56 -1.35
N LEU A 152 -10.00 2.83 -0.52
CA LEU A 152 -10.61 1.87 0.40
C LEU A 152 -11.21 0.67 -0.35
N GLU A 153 -11.89 0.90 -1.47
CA GLU A 153 -12.40 -0.18 -2.33
C GLU A 153 -11.25 -1.04 -2.86
N THR A 154 -10.17 -0.41 -3.34
CA THR A 154 -9.00 -1.08 -3.90
C THR A 154 -8.31 -1.97 -2.87
N ILE A 155 -8.20 -1.53 -1.61
CA ILE A 155 -7.62 -2.33 -0.53
C ILE A 155 -8.63 -3.28 0.16
N GLY A 156 -9.84 -3.43 -0.39
CA GLY A 156 -10.83 -4.38 0.10
C GLY A 156 -11.67 -3.92 1.31
N ARG A 157 -11.55 -2.67 1.76
CA ARG A 157 -12.41 -2.06 2.81
C ARG A 157 -13.75 -1.61 2.22
N LEU A 158 -14.50 -2.57 1.66
CA LEU A 158 -15.70 -2.31 0.86
C LEU A 158 -16.82 -1.60 1.64
N SER A 159 -16.98 -1.90 2.92
CA SER A 159 -17.97 -1.25 3.79
C SER A 159 -17.69 0.25 3.93
N ASP A 160 -16.43 0.61 4.21
CA ASP A 160 -16.01 1.99 4.38
C ASP A 160 -16.07 2.76 3.05
N ALA A 161 -15.61 2.12 1.97
CA ALA A 161 -15.73 2.66 0.62
C ALA A 161 -17.18 2.98 0.26
N LYS A 162 -18.12 2.07 0.56
CA LYS A 162 -19.55 2.26 0.32
C LYS A 162 -20.14 3.43 1.08
N VAL A 163 -19.73 3.63 2.34
CA VAL A 163 -20.15 4.79 3.15
C VAL A 163 -19.70 6.09 2.48
N LEU A 164 -18.42 6.18 2.08
CA LEU A 164 -17.89 7.39 1.44
C LEU A 164 -18.47 7.64 0.06
N TYR A 165 -18.75 6.60 -0.74
CA TYR A 165 -19.47 6.76 -2.01
C TYR A 165 -20.91 7.25 -1.81
N LEU A 166 -21.62 6.75 -0.80
CA LEU A 166 -22.96 7.25 -0.47
C LEU A 166 -22.93 8.72 -0.04
N GLU A 167 -21.98 9.09 0.83
CA GLU A 167 -21.78 10.47 1.25
C GLU A 167 -21.52 11.38 0.04
N THR A 168 -20.61 10.97 -0.85
CA THR A 168 -20.29 11.69 -2.08
C THR A 168 -21.53 11.88 -2.95
N ALA A 169 -22.32 10.82 -3.18
CA ALA A 169 -23.53 10.89 -3.99
C ALA A 169 -24.58 11.86 -3.40
N GLU A 170 -24.81 11.82 -2.08
CA GLU A 170 -25.81 12.67 -1.43
C GLU A 170 -25.38 14.13 -1.35
N ARG A 171 -24.11 14.42 -1.03
CA ARG A 171 -23.58 15.80 -0.97
C ARG A 171 -23.68 16.51 -2.32
N LEU A 172 -23.60 15.78 -3.43
CA LEU A 172 -23.57 16.32 -4.79
C LEU A 172 -24.91 16.29 -5.52
N LYS A 173 -25.94 15.70 -4.91
CA LYS A 173 -27.28 15.53 -5.50
C LYS A 173 -27.92 16.84 -5.96
N GLN A 174 -27.55 17.96 -5.35
CA GLN A 174 -28.07 19.30 -5.64
C GLN A 174 -27.08 20.19 -6.40
N GLY A 175 -25.89 19.68 -6.73
CA GLY A 175 -24.87 20.45 -7.46
C GLY A 175 -25.28 20.72 -8.91
N HIS A 176 -25.26 21.98 -9.32
CA HIS A 176 -25.50 22.36 -10.73
C HIS A 176 -24.25 22.17 -11.62
N ASP A 177 -23.08 22.03 -11.00
CA ASP A 177 -21.82 21.81 -11.68
C ASP A 177 -21.80 20.47 -12.42
N VAL A 178 -21.24 20.46 -13.63
CA VAL A 178 -21.15 19.28 -14.50
C VAL A 178 -20.27 18.23 -13.84
N LEU A 179 -19.17 18.66 -13.23
CA LEU A 179 -18.23 17.77 -12.58
C LEU A 179 -18.81 17.16 -11.30
N ALA A 180 -19.44 17.98 -10.45
CA ALA A 180 -20.17 17.49 -9.28
C ALA A 180 -21.18 16.38 -9.64
N ARG A 181 -21.91 16.55 -10.76
CA ARG A 181 -22.83 15.51 -11.26
C ARG A 181 -22.11 14.25 -11.71
N ALA A 182 -20.97 14.37 -12.40
CA ALA A 182 -20.18 13.21 -12.81
C ALA A 182 -19.68 12.38 -11.61
N TYR A 183 -19.18 13.04 -10.56
CA TYR A 183 -18.82 12.37 -9.31
C TYR A 183 -20.01 11.72 -8.60
N ALA A 184 -21.16 12.39 -8.55
CA ALA A 184 -22.38 11.84 -7.95
C ALA A 184 -22.83 10.57 -8.70
N ASP A 185 -22.82 10.61 -10.03
CA ASP A 185 -23.22 9.50 -10.87
C ASP A 185 -22.26 8.31 -10.75
N ALA A 186 -20.95 8.57 -10.76
CA ALA A 186 -19.93 7.56 -10.53
C ALA A 186 -20.10 6.90 -9.15
N ALA A 187 -20.29 7.70 -8.10
CA ALA A 187 -20.44 7.20 -6.75
C ALA A 187 -21.68 6.30 -6.61
N ARG A 188 -22.81 6.70 -7.19
CA ARG A 188 -24.02 5.86 -7.23
C ARG A 188 -23.79 4.54 -7.94
N ARG A 189 -23.13 4.55 -9.12
CA ARG A 189 -22.79 3.33 -9.85
C ARG A 189 -21.90 2.40 -9.05
N ARG A 190 -20.92 2.94 -8.30
CA ARG A 190 -20.05 2.16 -7.41
C ARG A 190 -20.81 1.55 -6.24
N VAL A 191 -21.66 2.32 -5.55
CA VAL A 191 -22.52 1.78 -4.49
C VAL A 191 -23.39 0.64 -5.00
N GLU A 192 -24.00 0.78 -6.18
CA GLU A 192 -24.79 -0.29 -6.79
C GLU A 192 -23.93 -1.50 -7.16
N ALA A 193 -22.72 -1.29 -7.67
CA ALA A 193 -21.79 -2.36 -7.99
C ALA A 193 -21.38 -3.14 -6.74
N LEU A 194 -21.01 -2.45 -5.67
CA LEU A 194 -20.70 -3.03 -4.37
C LEU A 194 -21.91 -3.76 -3.78
N HIS A 195 -23.11 -3.19 -3.86
CA HIS A 195 -24.32 -3.86 -3.40
C HIS A 195 -24.67 -5.11 -4.24
N ARG A 196 -24.48 -5.06 -5.56
CA ARG A 196 -24.63 -6.25 -6.42
C ARG A 196 -23.57 -7.30 -6.10
N ALA A 197 -22.35 -6.91 -5.74
CA ALA A 197 -21.31 -7.82 -5.28
C ALA A 197 -21.69 -8.46 -3.93
N ASP A 198 -22.21 -7.69 -2.97
CA ASP A 198 -22.76 -8.18 -1.70
C ASP A 198 -23.89 -9.19 -1.95
N VAL A 199 -24.83 -8.87 -2.86
CA VAL A 199 -25.98 -9.71 -3.18
C VAL A 199 -25.57 -10.94 -3.99
N LYS A 200 -24.62 -10.85 -4.93
CA LYS A 200 -24.10 -12.03 -5.64
C LYS A 200 -23.27 -12.92 -4.71
N GLY A 201 -22.51 -12.33 -3.80
CA GLY A 201 -21.86 -13.04 -2.69
C GLY A 201 -22.87 -13.70 -1.75
N GLY A 202 -24.00 -13.03 -1.49
CA GLY A 202 -25.10 -13.50 -0.63
C GLY A 202 -26.07 -14.49 -1.29
N VAL A 203 -26.30 -14.42 -2.61
CA VAL A 203 -27.08 -15.40 -3.39
C VAL A 203 -26.22 -16.63 -3.70
N SER A 204 -24.90 -16.46 -3.76
CA SER A 204 -23.93 -17.56 -3.66
C SER A 204 -23.67 -18.02 -2.21
N ALA A 205 -24.38 -17.47 -1.20
CA ALA A 205 -24.39 -17.98 0.18
C ALA A 205 -25.57 -18.94 0.45
N LYS A 206 -26.32 -19.33 -0.59
CA LYS A 206 -27.25 -20.49 -0.59
C LYS A 206 -26.93 -21.52 -1.67
N SER A 207 -25.76 -21.43 -2.30
CA SER A 207 -25.14 -22.57 -2.99
C SER A 207 -24.11 -23.13 -2.01
N GLY A 208 -24.32 -24.35 -1.54
CA GLY A 208 -23.53 -24.98 -0.49
C GLY A 208 -22.03 -24.70 -0.63
N ASP A 209 -21.49 -24.01 0.35
CA ASP A 209 -20.30 -24.42 1.06
C ASP A 209 -19.28 -25.31 0.29
N VAL A 210 -18.71 -24.76 -0.78
CA VAL A 210 -17.51 -25.34 -1.41
C VAL A 210 -16.24 -24.79 -0.74
N THR A 211 -16.34 -23.72 0.05
CA THR A 211 -15.21 -23.16 0.81
C THR A 211 -14.88 -23.93 2.08
N HIS A 212 -15.83 -24.61 2.76
CA HIS A 212 -15.43 -25.63 3.75
C HIS A 212 -14.75 -26.82 3.07
N ASN A 213 -15.19 -27.22 1.87
CA ASN A 213 -14.76 -28.47 1.24
C ASN A 213 -13.33 -28.43 0.67
N VAL A 214 -12.79 -27.25 0.33
CA VAL A 214 -11.38 -27.12 -0.10
C VAL A 214 -10.43 -27.07 1.11
N TYR A 215 -10.91 -26.58 2.26
CA TYR A 215 -10.11 -26.48 3.49
C TYR A 215 -10.07 -27.79 4.30
N ASP A 216 -11.14 -28.59 4.26
CA ASP A 216 -11.16 -29.92 4.88
C ASP A 216 -10.18 -30.91 4.24
N GLN A 217 -9.55 -30.54 3.11
CA GLN A 217 -8.57 -31.35 2.39
C GLN A 217 -7.12 -30.84 2.53
N LEU A 218 -6.89 -29.70 3.20
CA LEU A 218 -5.54 -29.22 3.50
C LEU A 218 -4.98 -30.03 4.67
N GLU A 219 -4.02 -30.91 4.38
CA GLU A 219 -3.23 -31.58 5.41
C GLU A 219 -2.31 -30.54 6.09
N LEU A 220 -2.82 -29.92 7.15
CA LEU A 220 -2.05 -29.09 8.06
C LEU A 220 -1.42 -29.96 9.16
N SER A 221 -0.31 -29.50 9.72
CA SER A 221 0.21 -30.13 10.94
C SER A 221 -0.73 -29.86 12.12
N ASP A 222 -0.66 -30.67 13.18
CA ASP A 222 -1.48 -30.47 14.39
C ASP A 222 -1.30 -29.06 15.00
N GLU A 223 -0.12 -28.46 14.85
CA GLU A 223 0.19 -27.09 15.30
C GLU A 223 -0.47 -26.03 14.40
N ASP A 224 -0.46 -26.24 13.08
CA ASP A 224 -1.08 -25.34 12.09
C ASP A 224 -2.63 -25.43 12.14
N GLU A 225 -3.18 -26.54 12.61
CA GLU A 225 -4.62 -26.76 12.72
C GLU A 225 -5.29 -25.77 13.68
N ALA A 226 -4.61 -25.40 14.78
CA ALA A 226 -5.05 -24.36 15.70
C ALA A 226 -5.09 -22.95 15.07
N LEU A 227 -4.41 -22.77 13.92
CA LEU A 227 -4.39 -21.54 13.13
C LEU A 227 -5.34 -21.58 11.92
N ARG A 228 -6.15 -22.63 11.75
CA ARG A 228 -7.13 -22.74 10.66
C ARG A 228 -8.00 -21.49 10.47
N PRO A 229 -8.52 -20.81 11.52
CA PRO A 229 -9.28 -19.56 11.34
C PRO A 229 -8.46 -18.43 10.73
N PHE A 230 -7.19 -18.31 11.12
CA PHE A 230 -6.27 -17.31 10.59
C PHE A 230 -5.96 -17.58 9.12
N TYR A 231 -5.62 -18.81 8.76
CA TYR A 231 -5.37 -19.18 7.36
C TYR A 231 -6.61 -19.00 6.48
N SER A 232 -7.79 -19.35 7.00
CA SER A 232 -9.07 -19.11 6.32
C SER A 232 -9.31 -17.61 6.08
N GLY A 233 -8.95 -16.77 7.06
CA GLY A 233 -8.94 -15.32 6.93
C GLY A 233 -7.98 -14.85 5.84
N LEU A 234 -6.76 -15.39 5.82
CA LEU A 234 -5.72 -15.06 4.85
C LEU A 234 -6.18 -15.37 3.42
N LEU A 235 -6.77 -16.55 3.18
CA LEU A 235 -7.33 -16.88 1.86
C LEU A 235 -8.44 -15.93 1.44
N ARG A 236 -9.34 -15.60 2.36
CA ARG A 236 -10.44 -14.69 2.07
C ARG A 236 -9.92 -13.31 1.73
N TYR A 237 -8.90 -12.85 2.47
CA TYR A 237 -8.21 -11.60 2.20
C TYR A 237 -7.64 -11.58 0.78
N LEU A 238 -6.81 -12.58 0.45
CA LEU A 238 -6.16 -12.67 -0.85
C LEU A 238 -7.19 -12.75 -1.99
N LYS A 239 -8.28 -13.50 -1.78
CA LYS A 239 -9.40 -13.59 -2.73
C LYS A 239 -10.12 -12.26 -2.97
N ASN A 240 -10.27 -11.47 -1.93
CA ASN A 240 -10.91 -10.17 -2.03
C ASN A 240 -9.96 -9.13 -2.66
N ALA A 241 -8.67 -9.19 -2.33
CA ALA A 241 -7.65 -8.33 -2.91
C ALA A 241 -7.49 -8.53 -4.42
N GLY A 242 -7.73 -9.76 -4.92
CA GLY A 242 -7.63 -10.06 -6.36
C GLY A 242 -6.21 -9.96 -6.92
N GLU A 243 -5.22 -9.78 -6.06
CA GLU A 243 -3.79 -9.71 -6.38
C GLU A 243 -3.13 -11.09 -6.23
N ASN A 244 -2.08 -11.34 -7.01
CA ASN A 244 -1.29 -12.55 -6.89
C ASN A 244 -0.08 -12.31 -5.97
N PRO A 245 0.07 -13.03 -4.84
CA PRO A 245 1.21 -12.87 -3.94
C PRO A 245 2.58 -13.12 -4.58
N ALA A 246 2.64 -13.83 -5.72
CA ALA A 246 3.88 -14.02 -6.46
C ALA A 246 4.36 -12.75 -7.18
N THR A 247 3.45 -11.83 -7.55
CA THR A 247 3.81 -10.59 -8.27
C THR A 247 4.13 -9.43 -7.34
N SER A 248 3.65 -9.47 -6.10
CA SER A 248 3.77 -8.39 -5.11
C SER A 248 4.89 -8.62 -4.09
N TYR A 249 5.76 -9.61 -4.29
CA TYR A 249 6.69 -10.12 -3.25
C TYR A 249 5.93 -10.56 -1.97
N PRO A 250 6.59 -11.04 -0.90
CA PRO A 250 5.89 -11.41 0.34
C PRO A 250 5.12 -10.27 1.03
N SER A 251 5.24 -9.03 0.54
CA SER A 251 4.63 -7.83 1.14
C SER A 251 3.10 -7.91 1.26
N LEU A 252 2.40 -8.45 0.24
CA LEU A 252 0.95 -8.64 0.28
C LEU A 252 0.56 -9.67 1.36
N LEU A 253 1.36 -10.71 1.54
CA LEU A 253 1.14 -11.73 2.58
C LEU A 253 1.32 -11.11 3.96
N PHE A 254 2.42 -10.40 4.17
CA PHE A 254 2.71 -9.72 5.44
C PHE A 254 1.61 -8.77 5.86
N ARG A 255 1.16 -7.92 4.94
CA ARG A 255 0.04 -7.03 5.20
C ARG A 255 -1.22 -7.77 5.61
N ALA A 256 -1.62 -8.78 4.84
CA ALA A 256 -2.82 -9.57 5.13
C ALA A 256 -2.72 -10.27 6.49
N MET A 257 -1.54 -10.78 6.84
CA MET A 257 -1.29 -11.43 8.12
C MET A 257 -1.32 -10.46 9.29
N ASP A 258 -0.76 -9.25 9.15
CA ASP A 258 -0.79 -8.22 10.18
C ASP A 258 -2.23 -7.77 10.48
N GLU A 259 -3.01 -7.47 9.44
CA GLU A 259 -4.42 -7.07 9.60
C GLU A 259 -5.25 -8.17 10.30
N LEU A 260 -5.00 -9.45 9.98
CA LEU A 260 -5.67 -10.56 10.63
C LEU A 260 -5.21 -10.74 12.09
N TYR A 261 -3.93 -10.57 12.36
CA TYR A 261 -3.38 -10.65 13.71
C TYR A 261 -3.97 -9.56 14.62
N GLU A 262 -4.15 -8.34 14.13
CA GLU A 262 -4.75 -7.23 14.89
C GLU A 262 -6.18 -7.54 15.37
N THR A 263 -6.93 -8.39 14.65
CA THR A 263 -8.30 -8.78 15.05
C THR A 263 -8.35 -9.81 16.18
N GLY A 264 -7.24 -10.50 16.45
CA GLY A 264 -7.17 -11.53 17.48
C GLY A 264 -5.75 -11.79 17.97
N PRO A 265 -5.05 -10.76 18.50
CA PRO A 265 -3.67 -10.90 18.90
C PRO A 265 -3.60 -11.77 20.15
N ARG A 266 -2.67 -12.72 20.19
CA ARG A 266 -2.48 -13.62 21.33
C ARG A 266 -1.00 -13.93 21.51
N PRO A 267 -0.51 -14.11 22.76
CA PRO A 267 0.88 -14.48 22.98
C PRO A 267 1.28 -15.74 22.21
N GLY A 268 2.47 -15.72 21.62
CA GLY A 268 3.06 -16.81 20.85
C GLY A 268 2.38 -17.08 19.51
N PHE A 269 1.55 -16.17 19.01
CA PHE A 269 0.87 -16.36 17.74
C PHE A 269 1.88 -16.49 16.61
N TRP A 270 2.81 -15.55 16.48
CA TRP A 270 3.74 -15.53 15.36
C TRP A 270 4.70 -16.71 15.40
N LYS A 271 5.04 -17.22 16.58
CA LYS A 271 5.84 -18.45 16.75
C LYS A 271 5.16 -19.68 16.17
N SER A 272 3.83 -19.67 16.10
CA SER A 272 3.03 -20.77 15.58
C SER A 272 2.85 -20.70 14.06
N VAL A 273 3.16 -19.56 13.42
CA VAL A 273 2.97 -19.36 11.99
C VAL A 273 4.24 -19.76 11.23
N THR A 274 4.13 -20.69 10.28
CA THR A 274 5.27 -21.13 9.45
C THR A 274 5.16 -20.66 8.00
N SER A 275 6.31 -20.36 7.37
CA SER A 275 6.41 -20.03 5.93
C SER A 275 5.79 -21.12 5.07
N ARG A 276 6.06 -22.39 5.41
CA ARG A 276 5.49 -23.59 4.77
C ARG A 276 3.95 -23.59 4.79
N ALA A 277 3.34 -23.33 5.94
CA ALA A 277 1.88 -23.32 6.06
C ALA A 277 1.27 -22.18 5.23
N ILE A 278 1.85 -20.98 5.28
CA ILE A 278 1.43 -19.84 4.44
C ILE A 278 1.51 -20.21 2.96
N MET A 279 2.61 -20.79 2.51
CA MET A 279 2.79 -21.19 1.11
C MET A 279 1.78 -22.25 0.68
N SER A 280 1.46 -23.22 1.54
CA SER A 280 0.41 -24.22 1.30
C SER A 280 -0.97 -23.58 1.14
N VAL A 281 -1.27 -22.61 2.02
CA VAL A 281 -2.50 -21.83 1.98
C VAL A 281 -2.58 -21.03 0.67
N VAL A 282 -1.55 -20.28 0.30
CA VAL A 282 -1.53 -19.47 -0.93
C VAL A 282 -1.69 -20.33 -2.20
N LYS A 283 -1.07 -21.51 -2.24
CA LYS A 283 -1.27 -22.47 -3.35
C LYS A 283 -2.73 -22.86 -3.55
N THR A 284 -3.50 -22.92 -2.46
CA THR A 284 -4.93 -23.24 -2.49
C THR A 284 -5.78 -22.10 -3.06
N TYR A 285 -5.34 -20.85 -2.89
CA TYR A 285 -5.99 -19.66 -3.44
C TYR A 285 -5.86 -19.57 -4.96
N ALA A 286 -4.62 -19.60 -5.44
CA ALA A 286 -4.27 -19.22 -6.80
C ALA A 286 -3.59 -20.42 -7.46
N ARG A 287 -4.32 -21.16 -8.30
CA ARG A 287 -3.75 -22.29 -9.04
C ARG A 287 -2.57 -21.89 -9.94
N ASP A 288 -2.58 -20.64 -10.42
CA ASP A 288 -1.47 -20.07 -11.17
C ASP A 288 -0.31 -19.60 -10.29
N PHE A 289 -0.46 -19.52 -8.96
CA PHE A 289 0.62 -19.17 -8.04
C PHE A 289 1.76 -20.16 -8.14
N GLU A 290 1.47 -21.46 -8.13
CA GLU A 290 2.52 -22.48 -8.27
C GLU A 290 3.22 -22.37 -9.63
N ARG A 291 2.46 -22.11 -10.70
CA ARG A 291 3.01 -21.87 -12.03
C ARG A 291 3.91 -20.64 -12.08
N GLN A 292 3.53 -19.55 -11.42
CA GLN A 292 4.31 -18.31 -11.36
C GLN A 292 5.54 -18.45 -10.47
N MET A 293 5.43 -19.08 -9.31
CA MET A 293 6.57 -19.41 -8.46
C MET A 293 7.56 -20.35 -9.16
N THR A 294 7.06 -21.29 -9.99
CA THR A 294 7.91 -22.17 -10.82
C THR A 294 8.53 -21.43 -12.01
N ALA A 295 7.96 -20.29 -12.41
CA ALA A 295 8.51 -19.45 -13.47
C ALA A 295 9.64 -18.53 -12.98
N LEU A 296 9.77 -18.34 -11.65
CA LEU A 296 10.91 -17.67 -11.04
C LEU A 296 12.19 -18.50 -11.27
N SER A 297 13.31 -17.82 -11.41
CA SER A 297 14.62 -18.48 -11.33
C SER A 297 14.81 -19.07 -9.93
N PRO A 298 15.68 -20.09 -9.77
CA PRO A 298 15.97 -20.68 -8.47
C PRO A 298 16.39 -19.64 -7.41
N THR A 299 17.16 -18.62 -7.83
CA THR A 299 17.61 -17.52 -6.95
C THR A 299 16.44 -16.62 -6.53
N GLU A 300 15.56 -16.21 -7.45
CA GLU A 300 14.39 -15.38 -7.10
C GLU A 300 13.41 -16.12 -6.17
N LEU A 301 13.26 -17.44 -6.36
CA LEU A 301 12.45 -18.27 -5.47
C LEU A 301 13.07 -18.38 -4.07
N GLU A 302 14.39 -18.57 -3.99
CA GLU A 302 15.14 -18.60 -2.73
C GLU A 302 15.03 -17.26 -1.99
N GLU A 303 15.20 -16.14 -2.70
CA GLU A 303 15.02 -14.79 -2.16
C GLU A 303 13.59 -14.57 -1.65
N TYR A 304 12.57 -14.98 -2.41
CA TYR A 304 11.17 -14.86 -1.97
C TYR A 304 10.90 -15.59 -0.65
N VAL A 305 11.41 -16.82 -0.54
CA VAL A 305 11.23 -17.63 0.67
C VAL A 305 12.03 -17.04 1.83
N ALA A 306 13.27 -16.61 1.59
CA ALA A 306 14.11 -15.96 2.59
C ALA A 306 13.46 -14.66 3.12
N ASP A 307 12.87 -13.84 2.25
CA ASP A 307 12.15 -12.63 2.62
C ASP A 307 10.90 -12.94 3.46
N LEU A 308 10.14 -13.97 3.07
CA LEU A 308 8.98 -14.43 3.84
C LEU A 308 9.38 -14.91 5.24
N GLU A 309 10.46 -15.69 5.33
CA GLU A 309 10.97 -16.20 6.61
C GLU A 309 11.54 -15.09 7.49
N LEU A 310 12.31 -14.17 6.91
CA LEU A 310 12.84 -13.01 7.61
C LEU A 310 11.70 -12.19 8.21
N GLY A 311 10.69 -11.83 7.43
CA GLY A 311 9.59 -11.02 7.97
C GLY A 311 8.72 -11.76 9.01
N LEU A 312 8.63 -13.08 8.97
CA LEU A 312 8.03 -13.86 10.07
C LEU A 312 8.89 -13.80 11.32
N GLN A 313 10.21 -13.96 11.18
CA GLN A 313 11.16 -13.88 12.30
C GLN A 313 11.13 -12.50 12.96
N MET A 314 10.98 -11.43 12.19
CA MET A 314 10.83 -10.06 12.72
C MET A 314 9.58 -9.96 13.62
N ARG A 315 8.43 -10.47 13.17
CA ARG A 315 7.19 -10.46 13.96
C ARG A 315 7.28 -11.31 15.22
N VAL A 316 7.94 -12.48 15.13
CA VAL A 316 8.24 -13.34 16.28
C VAL A 316 9.12 -12.60 17.28
N PHE A 317 10.13 -11.86 16.79
CA PHE A 317 11.00 -11.04 17.62
C PHE A 317 10.19 -9.97 18.36
N ASP A 318 9.41 -9.17 17.63
CA ASP A 318 8.61 -8.07 18.18
C ASP A 318 7.61 -8.56 19.24
N GLU A 319 6.88 -9.65 18.94
CA GLU A 319 5.93 -10.27 19.87
C GLU A 319 6.63 -10.81 21.12
N THR A 320 7.78 -11.45 20.97
CA THR A 320 8.54 -12.01 22.11
C THR A 320 9.05 -10.90 23.03
N CYS A 321 9.58 -9.82 22.45
CA CYS A 321 10.01 -8.64 23.21
C CYS A 321 8.82 -7.99 23.94
N ALA A 322 7.68 -7.86 23.26
CA ALA A 322 6.47 -7.32 23.85
C ALA A 322 5.97 -8.18 25.02
N GLU A 323 5.95 -9.50 24.88
CA GLU A 323 5.61 -10.44 25.97
C GLU A 323 6.53 -10.27 27.18
N ARG A 324 7.84 -10.12 26.97
CA ARG A 324 8.82 -9.90 28.06
C ARG A 324 8.54 -8.61 28.82
N LEU A 325 8.28 -7.52 28.11
CA LEU A 325 7.95 -6.24 28.71
C LEU A 325 6.60 -6.28 29.43
N LEU A 326 5.60 -6.96 28.87
CA LEU A 326 4.30 -7.13 29.51
C LEU A 326 4.35 -8.03 30.75
N ALA A 327 5.33 -8.92 30.86
CA ALA A 327 5.58 -9.71 32.07
C ALA A 327 6.11 -8.87 33.24
N LEU A 328 6.61 -7.65 33.00
CA LEU A 328 6.99 -6.71 34.04
C LEU A 328 5.74 -6.16 34.76
N THR A 329 5.92 -5.81 36.04
CA THR A 329 4.88 -5.08 36.79
C THR A 329 4.62 -3.73 36.12
N PRO A 330 3.37 -3.21 36.14
CA PRO A 330 3.03 -1.98 35.40
C PRO A 330 3.94 -0.79 35.68
N GLY A 331 4.41 -0.60 36.92
CA GLY A 331 5.33 0.50 37.28
C GLY A 331 6.80 0.28 36.92
N ALA A 332 7.16 -0.91 36.44
CA ALA A 332 8.52 -1.24 35.98
C ALA A 332 8.61 -1.33 34.45
N ARG A 333 7.50 -1.12 33.73
CA ARG A 333 7.47 -1.17 32.27
C ARG A 333 8.09 0.13 31.71
N PRO A 334 9.07 0.04 30.81
CA PRO A 334 9.53 1.22 30.09
C PRO A 334 8.40 1.78 29.22
N GLU A 335 8.25 3.11 29.21
CA GLU A 335 7.15 3.80 28.51
C GLU A 335 7.60 4.53 27.24
N THR A 336 8.89 4.86 27.16
CA THR A 336 9.48 5.53 25.98
C THR A 336 10.19 4.52 25.10
N ARG A 337 10.30 4.83 23.80
CA ARG A 337 11.04 3.99 22.85
C ARG A 337 12.52 3.85 23.25
N GLU A 338 13.13 4.90 23.80
CA GLU A 338 14.51 4.86 24.30
C GLU A 338 14.63 3.91 25.50
N ASP A 339 13.72 4.01 26.47
CA ASP A 339 13.74 3.12 27.64
C ASP A 339 13.46 1.66 27.25
N VAL A 340 12.57 1.42 26.29
CA VAL A 340 12.28 0.07 25.76
C VAL A 340 13.52 -0.51 25.10
N TYR A 341 14.20 0.27 24.25
CA TYR A 341 15.42 -0.14 23.57
C TYR A 341 16.52 -0.53 24.56
N GLU A 342 16.83 0.36 25.50
CA GLU A 342 17.87 0.13 26.52
C GLU A 342 17.53 -1.06 27.42
N TRP A 343 16.25 -1.21 27.80
CA TRP A 343 15.80 -2.34 28.60
C TRP A 343 16.00 -3.66 27.86
N LEU A 344 15.62 -3.73 26.57
CA LEU A 344 15.74 -4.93 25.75
C LEU A 344 17.20 -5.32 25.52
N LEU A 345 18.08 -4.36 25.20
CA LEU A 345 19.52 -4.63 25.08
C LEU A 345 20.08 -5.21 26.39
N THR A 346 19.72 -4.61 27.53
CA THR A 346 20.15 -5.09 28.84
C THR A 346 19.59 -6.50 29.14
N ASP A 347 18.35 -6.80 28.77
CA ASP A 347 17.76 -8.13 28.93
C ASP A 347 18.44 -9.17 28.03
N PHE A 348 18.78 -8.83 26.78
CA PHE A 348 19.48 -9.72 25.86
C PHE A 348 20.90 -10.02 26.31
N ASP A 349 21.67 -9.01 26.71
CA ASP A 349 23.03 -9.18 27.26
C ASP A 349 23.01 -10.11 28.50
N ARG A 350 22.09 -9.86 29.44
CA ARG A 350 21.92 -10.68 30.64
C ARG A 350 21.57 -12.14 30.33
N ARG A 351 20.91 -12.41 29.19
CA ARG A 351 20.49 -13.76 28.76
C ARG A 351 21.48 -14.42 27.81
N GLY A 352 22.51 -13.71 27.35
CA GLY A 352 23.44 -14.19 26.33
C GLY A 352 22.76 -14.39 24.96
N GLU A 353 21.75 -13.58 24.64
CA GLU A 353 21.03 -13.64 23.36
C GLU A 353 21.67 -12.69 22.34
N GLU A 354 22.93 -12.94 21.97
CA GLU A 354 23.74 -12.07 21.10
C GLU A 354 23.05 -11.77 19.76
N ASP A 355 22.51 -12.78 19.09
CA ASP A 355 21.78 -12.62 17.82
C ASP A 355 20.59 -11.64 17.93
N LYS A 356 19.93 -11.59 19.09
CA LYS A 356 18.79 -10.71 19.35
C LYS A 356 19.24 -9.29 19.65
N SER A 357 20.38 -9.15 20.32
CA SER A 357 21.05 -7.86 20.53
C SER A 357 21.49 -7.26 19.20
N ASP A 358 22.24 -8.00 18.37
CA ASP A 358 22.70 -7.57 17.06
C ASP A 358 21.54 -7.15 16.15
N TYR A 359 20.44 -7.92 16.21
CA TYR A 359 19.21 -7.60 15.49
C TYR A 359 18.61 -6.25 15.96
N LEU A 360 18.46 -6.06 17.27
CA LEU A 360 17.90 -4.83 17.84
C LEU A 360 18.81 -3.62 17.56
N GLU A 361 20.13 -3.77 17.66
CA GLU A 361 21.11 -2.72 17.40
C GLU A 361 21.09 -2.28 15.93
N ARG A 362 20.95 -3.23 15.00
CA ARG A 362 20.82 -2.93 13.57
C ARG A 362 19.61 -2.06 13.26
N ASP A 363 18.47 -2.36 13.88
CA ASP A 363 17.22 -1.62 13.66
C ASP A 363 17.15 -0.33 14.51
N GLY A 364 17.93 -0.25 15.58
CA GLY A 364 17.99 0.87 16.52
C GLY A 364 16.63 1.13 17.18
N PHE A 365 16.30 2.40 17.38
CA PHE A 365 15.01 2.79 17.99
C PHE A 365 13.77 2.35 17.20
N LYS A 366 13.89 2.01 15.91
CA LYS A 366 12.75 1.52 15.12
C LYS A 366 12.28 0.14 15.61
N GLY A 367 13.20 -0.71 16.08
CA GLY A 367 12.85 -2.00 16.68
C GLY A 367 12.01 -1.81 17.95
N ALA A 368 12.35 -0.80 18.77
CA ALA A 368 11.57 -0.48 19.97
C ALA A 368 10.14 0.01 19.63
N ASP A 369 9.97 0.79 18.56
CA ASP A 369 8.64 1.24 18.12
C ASP A 369 7.74 0.03 17.73
N ALA A 370 8.28 -0.96 17.02
CA ALA A 370 7.56 -2.17 16.64
C ALA A 370 7.14 -3.00 17.88
N VAL A 371 8.05 -3.13 18.86
CA VAL A 371 7.76 -3.80 20.14
C VAL A 371 6.64 -3.09 20.92
N ILE A 372 6.66 -1.75 20.98
CA ILE A 372 5.60 -0.96 21.64
C ILE A 372 4.24 -1.20 20.95
N ALA A 373 4.21 -1.24 19.62
CA ALA A 373 3.00 -1.54 18.87
C ALA A 373 2.47 -2.94 19.21
N ALA A 374 3.34 -3.95 19.23
CA ALA A 374 2.98 -5.32 19.63
C ALA A 374 2.47 -5.39 21.08
N MET A 375 3.07 -4.65 22.02
CA MET A 375 2.59 -4.56 23.41
C MET A 375 1.17 -4.00 23.49
N ALA A 376 0.87 -2.96 22.70
CA ALA A 376 -0.45 -2.34 22.68
C ALA A 376 -1.52 -3.32 22.19
N LEU A 377 -1.23 -4.08 21.12
CA LEU A 377 -2.12 -5.12 20.60
C LEU A 377 -2.39 -6.22 21.63
N LEU A 378 -1.33 -6.80 22.21
CA LEU A 378 -1.43 -7.87 23.20
C LEU A 378 -2.15 -7.42 24.48
N SER A 379 -1.88 -6.20 24.95
CA SER A 379 -2.55 -5.64 26.14
C SER A 379 -4.05 -5.48 25.93
N ASN A 380 -4.50 -5.12 24.73
CA ASN A 380 -5.91 -4.94 24.42
C ASN A 380 -6.66 -6.28 24.37
N SER A 381 -6.02 -7.37 23.91
CA SER A 381 -6.65 -8.70 23.91
C SER A 381 -6.89 -9.26 25.31
N THR A 382 -6.02 -8.96 26.28
CA THR A 382 -6.21 -9.47 27.66
C THR A 382 -7.35 -8.79 28.43
N ARG A 383 -7.90 -7.67 27.92
CA ARG A 383 -9.02 -6.96 28.56
C ARG A 383 -10.39 -7.45 28.10
N THR A 384 -10.45 -8.19 26.99
CA THR A 384 -11.71 -8.64 26.35
C THR A 384 -12.02 -10.12 26.59
N SER A 385 -11.06 -10.89 27.12
CA SER A 385 -11.24 -12.24 27.67
C SER A 385 -11.63 -12.18 29.15
#